data_AF-A0A2I1GQ17-F1
#
_entry.id   AF-A0A2I1GQ17-F1
#
_cell.length_a   1.000
_cell.length_b   1.000
_cell.length_c   1.000
_cell.angle_alpha   90.00
_cell.angle_beta   90.00
_cell.angle_gamma   90.00
#
_symmetry.space_group_name_H-M   'P 1'
#
loop_
_entity.id
_entity.type
_entity.pdbx_description
1 polymer ?
#
loop_
_entity_poly.entity_id
_entity_poly.type
_entity_poly.pdbx_seq_one_letter_code
_entity_poly.pdbx_strand_id
1 'polypeptide(L)'
;MTKKKGVYYDGHERPDVLKLGEKELVQVTHNKCHFYANDGQQKIWIRENEDILRSKYIGHLIMVLAFLCSCHGLLQLSDEQLQVNPHIGNKEAFVLRSIQTDGYWKSEHMLDQLVHQAIPKFELLHPRCIGVFCFDQSTNHNAMAADALIASKINLSPG
;
A
#
# COMPACT_ATOMS: atom_id res chain seq x y z
N MET A 1 -6.87 29.55 -3.30
CA MET A 1 -7.74 28.39 -2.99
C MET A 1 -7.18 27.68 -1.76
N THR A 2 -7.77 27.90 -0.60
CA THR A 2 -7.36 27.31 0.67
C THR A 2 -7.83 25.86 0.70
N LYS A 3 -6.92 24.87 0.69
CA LYS A 3 -7.25 23.45 0.85
C LYS A 3 -7.86 23.26 2.24
N LYS A 4 -9.15 22.89 2.32
CA LYS A 4 -9.77 22.41 3.56
C LYS A 4 -9.22 21.01 3.86
N LYS A 5 -8.53 20.84 5.00
CA LYS A 5 -8.20 19.52 5.54
C LYS A 5 -9.52 18.81 5.85
N GLY A 6 -9.70 17.59 5.34
CA GLY A 6 -10.83 16.74 5.74
C GLY A 6 -10.67 16.40 7.22
N VAL A 7 -11.68 16.71 8.02
CA VAL A 7 -11.71 16.35 9.44
C VAL A 7 -12.31 14.95 9.54
N TYR A 8 -11.52 14.01 10.07
CA TYR A 8 -11.98 12.67 10.43
C TYR A 8 -12.53 12.76 11.86
N TYR A 9 -13.83 12.47 12.04
CA TYR A 9 -14.48 12.51 13.34
C TYR A 9 -14.53 11.09 13.93
N ASP A 10 -13.69 10.79 14.92
CA ASP A 10 -13.69 9.51 15.65
C ASP A 10 -14.51 9.56 16.96
N GLY A 11 -15.24 10.65 17.20
CA GLY A 11 -16.14 10.78 18.34
C GLY A 11 -15.47 10.94 19.71
N HIS A 12 -14.14 11.11 19.77
CA HIS A 12 -13.43 11.39 21.00
C HIS A 12 -12.99 12.85 21.07
N GLU A 13 -13.31 13.55 22.17
CA GLU A 13 -12.73 14.84 22.49
C GLU A 13 -11.22 14.66 22.70
N ARG A 14 -10.43 15.01 21.70
CA ARG A 14 -8.98 15.12 21.84
C ARG A 14 -8.68 16.58 22.19
N PRO A 15 -7.97 16.88 23.29
CA PRO A 15 -7.32 18.18 23.40
C PRO A 15 -6.37 18.26 22.20
N ASP A 16 -6.63 19.18 21.25
CA ASP A 16 -5.88 19.32 19.99
C ASP A 16 -4.40 19.74 20.17
N VAL A 17 -3.89 19.70 21.40
CA VAL A 17 -2.56 20.15 21.79
C VAL A 17 -1.79 18.99 22.41
N LEU A 18 -0.81 18.49 21.66
CA LEU A 18 0.19 17.55 22.17
C LEU A 18 0.96 18.20 23.33
N LYS A 19 1.29 17.42 24.37
CA LYS A 19 2.12 17.92 25.47
C LYS A 19 3.53 18.20 24.98
N LEU A 20 4.25 19.05 25.72
CA LEU A 20 5.65 19.35 25.43
C LEU A 20 6.48 18.05 25.41
N GLY A 21 7.09 17.75 24.26
CA GLY A 21 7.88 16.53 24.05
C GLY A 21 7.13 15.36 23.42
N GLU A 22 5.80 15.43 23.27
CA GLU A 22 5.02 14.43 22.54
C GLU A 22 5.15 14.64 21.02
N LYS A 23 5.22 13.53 20.28
CA LYS A 23 5.26 13.54 18.81
C LYS A 23 3.90 13.13 18.25
N GLU A 24 3.49 13.80 17.17
CA GLU A 24 2.28 13.44 16.44
C GLU A 24 2.40 12.01 15.88
N LEU A 25 1.36 11.20 16.07
CA LEU A 25 1.24 9.88 15.45
C LEU A 25 0.53 10.02 14.13
N VAL A 26 1.16 9.59 13.04
CA VAL A 26 0.59 9.64 11.69
C VAL A 26 0.34 8.23 11.21
N GLN A 27 -0.94 7.90 11.00
CA GLN A 27 -1.32 6.59 10.49
C GLN A 27 -1.11 6.48 8.99
N VAL A 28 -0.42 5.42 8.59
CA VAL A 28 -0.22 5.02 7.19
C VAL A 28 -0.75 3.61 7.00
N THR A 29 -1.66 3.41 6.06
CA THR A 29 -2.20 2.09 5.73
C THR A 29 -1.56 1.54 4.46
N HIS A 30 -1.45 0.23 4.36
CA HIS A 30 -1.07 -0.47 3.14
C HIS A 30 -2.13 -1.47 2.75
N ASN A 31 -2.45 -1.53 1.46
CA ASN A 31 -3.30 -2.59 0.93
C ASN A 31 -2.93 -2.90 -0.52
N LYS A 32 -3.43 -4.05 -0.98
CA LYS A 32 -3.27 -4.57 -2.33
C LYS A 32 -4.64 -4.68 -3.01
N CYS A 33 -4.71 -4.26 -4.27
CA CYS A 33 -5.85 -4.53 -5.15
C CYS A 33 -5.41 -5.23 -6.45
N HIS A 34 -6.39 -5.82 -7.12
CA HIS A 34 -6.24 -6.58 -8.36
C HIS A 34 -7.15 -5.96 -9.41
N PHE A 35 -6.64 -5.78 -10.63
CA PHE A 35 -7.42 -5.35 -11.79
C PHE A 35 -7.17 -6.29 -12.95
N TYR A 36 -8.23 -6.91 -13.42
CA TYR A 36 -8.16 -7.80 -14.56
C TYR A 36 -8.48 -7.06 -15.86
N ALA A 37 -7.83 -7.45 -16.96
CA ALA A 37 -8.03 -6.83 -18.27
C ALA A 37 -9.48 -6.91 -18.75
N ASN A 38 -10.21 -7.93 -18.29
CA ASN A 38 -11.63 -8.13 -18.61
C ASN A 38 -12.58 -7.79 -17.45
N ASP A 39 -12.14 -7.01 -16.45
CA ASP A 39 -13.00 -6.34 -15.45
C ASP A 39 -13.81 -5.19 -16.11
N GLY A 40 -14.48 -5.48 -17.22
CA GLY A 40 -15.31 -4.53 -17.95
C GLY A 40 -16.67 -4.32 -17.27
N GLN A 41 -17.41 -3.30 -17.70
CA GLN A 41 -18.77 -3.04 -17.20
C GLN A 41 -19.66 -4.27 -17.35
N GLN A 42 -20.37 -4.68 -16.29
CA GLN A 42 -21.26 -5.85 -16.34
C GLN A 42 -22.44 -5.69 -17.29
N LYS A 43 -22.78 -4.44 -17.67
CA LYS A 43 -23.89 -4.11 -18.55
C LYS A 43 -23.36 -3.37 -19.77
N ILE A 44 -23.93 -3.68 -20.93
CA ILE A 44 -23.68 -2.97 -22.19
C ILE A 44 -25.00 -2.68 -22.88
N TRP A 45 -25.04 -1.55 -23.56
CA TRP A 45 -26.10 -1.26 -24.51
C TRP A 45 -25.72 -1.87 -25.85
N ILE A 46 -26.61 -2.70 -26.37
CA ILE A 46 -26.47 -3.41 -27.63
C ILE A 46 -27.67 -3.03 -28.50
N ARG A 47 -27.49 -2.95 -29.82
CA ARG A 47 -28.60 -2.71 -30.74
C ARG A 47 -29.49 -3.94 -30.79
N GLU A 48 -30.76 -3.75 -31.14
CA GLU A 48 -31.81 -4.78 -31.10
C GLU A 48 -31.51 -6.04 -31.94
N ASN A 49 -30.55 -5.98 -32.87
CA ASN A 49 -30.13 -7.08 -33.74
C ASN A 49 -28.62 -7.36 -33.68
N GLU A 50 -27.93 -6.95 -32.61
CA GLU A 50 -26.51 -7.21 -32.41
C GLU A 50 -26.30 -8.09 -31.18
N ASP A 51 -25.52 -9.16 -31.36
CA ASP A 51 -25.01 -9.98 -30.26
C ASP A 51 -23.52 -9.71 -30.08
N ILE A 52 -23.13 -9.37 -28.85
CA ILE A 52 -21.72 -9.24 -28.47
C ILE A 52 -21.35 -10.37 -27.52
N LEU A 53 -20.52 -11.31 -28.01
CA LEU A 53 -19.89 -12.31 -27.17
C LEU A 53 -18.66 -11.71 -26.49
N ARG A 54 -18.71 -11.61 -25.17
CA ARG A 54 -17.53 -11.28 -24.36
C ARG A 54 -16.76 -12.53 -24.01
N SER A 55 -15.43 -12.42 -24.00
CA SER A 55 -14.59 -13.49 -23.50
C SER A 55 -14.94 -13.78 -22.04
N LYS A 56 -15.14 -15.06 -21.71
CA LYS A 56 -15.29 -15.53 -20.33
C LYS A 56 -13.95 -15.62 -19.59
N TYR A 57 -12.84 -15.50 -20.32
CA TYR A 57 -11.51 -15.47 -19.72
C TYR A 57 -11.34 -14.15 -18.96
N ILE A 58 -10.72 -14.21 -17.78
CA ILE A 58 -10.56 -13.03 -16.92
C ILE A 58 -9.51 -12.04 -17.45
N GLY A 59 -8.65 -12.47 -18.38
CA GLY A 59 -7.62 -11.62 -18.98
C GLY A 59 -6.36 -11.52 -18.13
N HIS A 60 -5.47 -10.61 -18.54
CA HIS A 60 -4.26 -10.30 -17.77
C HIS A 60 -4.60 -9.64 -16.43
N LEU A 61 -3.72 -9.76 -15.44
CA LEU A 61 -3.97 -9.26 -14.10
C LEU A 61 -2.84 -8.34 -13.65
N ILE A 62 -3.20 -7.12 -13.30
CA ILE A 62 -2.30 -6.17 -12.64
C ILE A 62 -2.63 -6.14 -11.15
N MET A 63 -1.61 -6.31 -10.33
CA MET A 63 -1.65 -6.06 -8.91
C MET A 63 -1.14 -4.66 -8.62
N VAL A 64 -1.88 -3.91 -7.81
CA VAL A 64 -1.50 -2.58 -7.35
C VAL A 64 -1.36 -2.62 -5.84
N LEU A 65 -0.23 -2.12 -5.34
CA LEU A 65 0.07 -2.07 -3.92
C LEU A 65 0.48 -0.66 -3.56
N ALA A 66 -0.16 -0.06 -2.57
CA ALA A 66 0.08 1.35 -2.23
C ALA A 66 0.04 1.60 -0.72
N PHE A 67 0.84 2.58 -0.28
CA PHE A 67 0.75 3.16 1.04
C PHE A 67 -0.08 4.45 1.00
N LEU A 68 -1.04 4.60 1.92
CA LEU A 68 -1.91 5.76 2.06
C LEU A 68 -1.73 6.39 3.45
N CYS A 69 -1.38 7.68 3.52
CA CYS A 69 -1.49 8.48 4.74
C CYS A 69 -2.95 8.90 4.96
N SER A 70 -3.40 8.78 6.21
CA SER A 70 -4.67 9.36 6.69
C SER A 70 -4.79 10.87 6.41
N CYS A 71 -3.67 11.57 6.38
CA CYS A 71 -3.57 13.02 6.29
C CYS A 71 -3.65 13.59 4.86
N HIS A 72 -3.16 12.86 3.85
CA HIS A 72 -3.04 13.36 2.48
C HIS A 72 -3.26 12.30 1.39
N GLY A 73 -3.75 11.10 1.74
CA GLY A 73 -3.96 10.02 0.78
C GLY A 73 -2.64 9.36 0.38
N LEU A 74 -2.42 9.12 -0.91
CA LEU A 74 -1.24 8.41 -1.40
C LEU A 74 0.07 8.96 -0.80
N LEU A 75 0.94 8.07 -0.32
CA LEU A 75 2.26 8.44 0.17
C LEU A 75 3.16 8.79 -1.01
N GLN A 76 3.24 10.08 -1.31
CA GLN A 76 3.85 10.61 -2.51
C GLN A 76 4.58 11.92 -2.21
N LEU A 77 5.77 12.09 -2.76
CA LEU A 77 6.52 13.34 -2.69
C LEU A 77 6.01 14.33 -3.74
N SER A 78 6.13 15.62 -3.47
CA SER A 78 6.05 16.65 -4.53
C SER A 78 7.26 16.55 -5.47
N ASP A 79 7.16 17.14 -6.67
CA ASP A 79 8.27 17.17 -7.62
C ASP A 79 9.48 17.93 -7.06
N GLU A 80 9.23 19.00 -6.29
CA GLU A 80 10.27 19.76 -5.60
C GLU A 80 10.98 18.90 -4.53
N GLN A 81 10.21 18.16 -3.71
CA GLN A 81 10.78 17.26 -2.72
C GLN A 81 11.61 16.13 -3.35
N LEU A 82 11.19 15.62 -4.50
CA LEU A 82 11.94 14.60 -5.24
C LEU A 82 13.24 15.16 -5.81
N GLN A 83 13.22 16.39 -6.36
CA GLN A 83 14.43 17.06 -6.87
C GLN A 83 15.49 17.25 -5.79
N VAL A 84 15.10 17.62 -4.56
CA VAL A 84 16.05 17.78 -3.45
C VAL A 84 16.45 16.46 -2.80
N ASN A 85 15.75 15.35 -3.08
CA ASN A 85 16.04 14.02 -2.58
C ASN A 85 16.22 13.00 -3.73
N PRO A 86 17.25 13.17 -4.60
CA PRO A 86 17.43 12.35 -5.80
C PRO A 86 17.76 10.87 -5.51
N HIS A 87 18.09 10.54 -4.26
CA HIS A 87 18.29 9.17 -3.81
C HIS A 87 16.97 8.40 -3.65
N ILE A 88 15.83 9.09 -3.61
CA ILE A 88 14.51 8.46 -3.61
C ILE A 88 14.14 8.13 -5.05
N GLY A 89 14.07 6.83 -5.37
CA GLY A 89 13.89 6.38 -6.76
C GLY A 89 12.59 6.85 -7.41
N ASN A 90 11.44 6.60 -6.77
CA ASN A 90 10.12 6.93 -7.32
C ASN A 90 9.41 7.98 -6.45
N LYS A 91 8.61 8.84 -7.09
CA LYS A 91 7.80 9.88 -6.45
C LYS A 91 6.73 9.29 -5.53
N GLU A 92 6.01 8.27 -5.99
CA GLU A 92 4.96 7.58 -5.25
C GLU A 92 5.47 6.33 -4.53
N ALA A 93 4.80 5.95 -3.44
CA ALA A 93 4.96 4.67 -2.77
C ALA A 93 3.93 3.63 -3.25
N PHE A 94 3.75 3.49 -4.57
CA PHE A 94 2.96 2.39 -5.14
C PHE A 94 3.78 1.51 -6.08
N VAL A 95 3.36 0.25 -6.21
CA VAL A 95 3.92 -0.73 -7.14
C VAL A 95 2.80 -1.29 -8.00
N LEU A 96 3.02 -1.29 -9.32
CA LEU A 96 2.22 -2.04 -10.28
C LEU A 96 2.98 -3.29 -10.69
N ARG A 97 2.31 -4.43 -10.69
CA ARG A 97 2.94 -5.71 -11.07
C ARG A 97 2.00 -6.52 -11.95
N SER A 98 2.48 -6.97 -13.09
CA SER A 98 1.75 -7.89 -13.96
C SER A 98 2.05 -9.32 -13.52
N ILE A 99 1.03 -10.09 -13.13
CA ILE A 99 1.27 -11.47 -12.65
C ILE A 99 1.85 -12.35 -13.76
N GLN A 100 1.42 -12.12 -14.99
CA GLN A 100 1.84 -12.91 -16.15
C GLN A 100 3.33 -12.76 -16.47
N THR A 101 3.90 -11.58 -16.22
CA THR A 101 5.31 -11.28 -16.55
C THR A 101 6.21 -11.34 -15.32
N ASP A 102 5.73 -10.83 -14.19
CA ASP A 102 6.56 -10.56 -13.00
C ASP A 102 6.26 -11.55 -11.86
N GLY A 103 5.22 -12.37 -12.02
CA GLY A 103 4.74 -13.29 -11.00
C GLY A 103 3.98 -12.61 -9.86
N TYR A 104 3.68 -13.41 -8.82
CA TYR A 104 2.97 -12.93 -7.65
C TYR A 104 3.86 -12.07 -6.75
N TRP A 105 3.25 -11.06 -6.10
CA TRP A 105 3.88 -10.36 -5.00
C TRP A 105 3.93 -11.22 -3.74
N LYS A 106 5.05 -11.12 -3.03
CA LYS A 106 5.45 -11.96 -1.87
C LYS A 106 5.90 -11.04 -0.73
N SER A 107 6.01 -11.59 0.47
CA SER A 107 6.51 -10.88 1.66
C SER A 107 7.84 -10.13 1.45
N GLU A 108 8.77 -10.72 0.70
CA GLU A 108 10.07 -10.12 0.35
C GLU A 108 9.89 -8.74 -0.32
N HIS A 109 8.95 -8.67 -1.26
CA HIS A 109 8.60 -7.45 -1.99
C HIS A 109 7.88 -6.43 -1.11
N MET A 110 7.21 -6.88 -0.05
CA MET A 110 6.60 -6.01 0.96
C MET A 110 7.65 -5.29 1.76
N LEU A 111 8.63 -6.04 2.27
CA LEU A 111 9.74 -5.50 3.04
C LEU A 111 10.54 -4.51 2.19
N ASP A 112 10.84 -4.86 0.94
CA ASP A 112 11.51 -3.96 -0.01
C ASP A 112 10.74 -2.64 -0.21
N GLN A 113 9.43 -2.72 -0.49
CA GLN A 113 8.57 -1.55 -0.66
C GLN A 113 8.51 -0.70 0.62
N LEU A 114 8.39 -1.33 1.79
CA LEU A 114 8.31 -0.64 3.08
C LEU A 114 9.62 0.11 3.40
N VAL A 115 10.74 -0.60 3.34
CA VAL A 115 12.05 -0.10 3.76
C VAL A 115 12.62 0.91 2.78
N HIS A 116 12.52 0.63 1.47
CA HIS A 116 13.19 1.44 0.45
C HIS A 116 12.28 2.50 -0.17
N GLN A 117 10.96 2.44 0.02
CA GLN A 117 10.05 3.43 -0.54
C GLN A 117 9.20 4.14 0.52
N ALA A 118 8.51 3.41 1.39
CA ALA A 118 7.51 4.01 2.26
C ALA A 118 8.14 4.78 3.45
N ILE A 119 9.06 4.16 4.18
CA ILE A 119 9.70 4.80 5.35
C ILE A 119 10.45 6.09 4.94
N PRO A 120 11.32 6.09 3.91
CA PRO A 120 12.04 7.31 3.53
C PRO A 120 11.09 8.45 3.11
N LYS A 121 10.03 8.13 2.37
CA LYS A 121 9.01 9.13 1.99
C LYS A 121 8.25 9.65 3.20
N PHE A 122 7.92 8.78 4.15
CA PHE A 122 7.23 9.17 5.37
C PHE A 122 8.08 10.16 6.19
N GLU A 123 9.36 9.88 6.37
CA GLU A 123 10.29 10.75 7.11
C GLU A 123 10.43 12.14 6.48
N LEU A 124 10.43 12.21 5.15
CA LEU A 124 10.45 13.47 4.40
C LEU A 124 9.14 14.26 4.51
N LEU A 125 8.00 13.58 4.49
CA LEU A 125 6.68 14.21 4.52
C LEU A 125 6.24 14.63 5.94
N HIS A 126 6.70 13.91 6.96
CA HIS A 126 6.26 14.08 8.34
C HIS A 126 7.44 14.25 9.30
N PRO A 127 8.25 15.32 9.12
CA PRO A 127 9.39 15.54 9.99
C PRO A 127 8.93 15.67 11.45
N ARG A 128 9.60 14.95 12.35
CA ARG A 128 9.33 14.89 13.80
C ARG A 128 8.05 14.15 14.20
N CYS A 129 7.34 13.51 13.28
CA CYS A 129 6.21 12.63 13.61
C CYS A 129 6.67 11.19 13.85
N ILE A 130 5.80 10.36 14.39
CA ILE A 130 5.97 8.91 14.48
C ILE A 130 4.98 8.27 13.52
N GLY A 131 5.48 7.43 12.61
CA GLY A 131 4.64 6.69 11.67
C GLY A 131 4.05 5.44 12.31
N VAL A 132 2.74 5.28 12.22
CA VAL A 132 2.03 4.06 12.61
C VAL A 132 1.58 3.36 11.33
N PHE A 133 2.34 2.33 10.91
CA PHE A 133 2.07 1.57 9.70
C PHE A 133 1.11 0.42 9.99
N CYS A 134 -0.05 0.43 9.35
CA CYS A 134 -1.11 -0.56 9.50
C CYS A 134 -1.20 -1.44 8.25
N PHE A 135 -1.17 -2.76 8.46
CA PHE A 135 -1.27 -3.79 7.44
C PHE A 135 -2.46 -4.70 7.73
N ASP A 136 -2.98 -5.38 6.71
CA ASP A 136 -3.92 -6.48 6.91
C ASP A 136 -3.22 -7.76 7.40
N GLN A 137 -4.01 -8.78 7.74
CA GLN A 137 -3.51 -10.07 8.26
C GLN A 137 -3.21 -11.09 7.15
N SER A 138 -2.94 -10.65 5.92
CA SER A 138 -2.59 -11.56 4.84
C SER A 138 -1.32 -12.34 5.15
N THR A 139 -1.21 -13.53 4.55
CA THR A 139 -0.07 -14.44 4.76
C THR A 139 1.27 -13.81 4.41
N ASN A 140 1.30 -12.82 3.51
CA ASN A 140 2.51 -12.08 3.18
C ASN A 140 2.96 -11.14 4.30
N HIS A 141 2.04 -10.49 5.02
CA HIS A 141 2.39 -9.65 6.18
C HIS A 141 2.70 -10.49 7.42
N ASN A 142 2.11 -11.66 7.53
CA ASN A 142 2.39 -12.64 8.59
C ASN A 142 3.57 -13.59 8.27
N ALA A 143 4.31 -13.33 7.19
CA ALA A 143 5.44 -14.15 6.82
C ALA A 143 6.56 -14.03 7.87
N MET A 144 7.03 -15.18 8.34
CA MET A 144 8.18 -15.23 9.24
C MET A 144 9.47 -15.05 8.45
N ALA A 145 10.52 -14.58 9.13
CA ALA A 145 11.86 -14.50 8.56
C ALA A 145 12.35 -15.89 8.09
N ALA A 146 13.21 -15.93 7.10
CA ALA A 146 13.71 -17.19 6.53
C ALA A 146 14.49 -18.04 7.56
N ASP A 147 15.11 -17.37 8.53
CA ASP A 147 15.86 -17.92 9.65
C ASP A 147 15.03 -18.01 10.94
N ALA A 148 13.72 -17.70 10.89
CA ALA A 148 12.87 -17.80 12.06
C ALA A 148 12.78 -19.24 12.56
N LEU A 149 12.88 -19.41 13.88
CA LEU A 149 12.64 -20.70 14.52
C LEU A 149 11.13 -21.01 14.50
N ILE A 150 10.72 -21.91 13.60
CA ILE A 150 9.32 -22.30 13.46
C ILE A 150 9.10 -23.59 14.23
N ALA A 151 8.47 -23.51 15.41
CA ALA A 151 8.23 -24.66 16.29
C ALA A 151 7.58 -25.86 15.57
N SER A 152 6.65 -25.60 14.64
CA SER A 152 5.99 -26.65 13.85
C SER A 152 6.87 -27.33 12.79
N LYS A 153 8.08 -26.81 12.55
CA LYS A 153 9.07 -27.33 11.59
C LYS A 153 10.35 -27.82 12.28
N ILE A 154 10.42 -27.78 13.62
CA ILE A 154 11.52 -28.37 14.37
C ILE A 154 11.32 -29.89 14.40
N ASN A 155 12.40 -30.65 14.21
CA ASN A 155 12.37 -32.09 14.38
C ASN A 155 12.03 -32.44 15.84
N LEU A 156 11.03 -33.32 16.03
CA LEU A 156 10.59 -33.77 17.36
C LEU A 156 11.61 -34.69 18.04
N SER A 157 12.53 -35.29 17.28
CA SER A 157 13.57 -36.19 17.77
C SER A 157 14.97 -35.66 17.45
N PRO A 158 16.00 -36.04 18.22
CA PRO A 158 17.39 -35.84 17.82
C PRO A 158 17.64 -36.49 16.46
N GLY A 159 18.40 -35.81 15.61
CA GLY A 159 18.85 -36.31 14.30
C GLY A 159 19.95 -37.35 14.42
#